data_AF-A0A2E9QBV5-F1
#
_entry.id   AF-A0A2E9QBV5-F1
#
_cell.length_a   1.000
_cell.length_b   1.000
_cell.length_c   1.000
_cell.angle_alpha   90.00
_cell.angle_beta   90.00
_cell.angle_gamma   90.00
#
_symmetry.space_group_name_H-M   'P 1'
#
loop_
_entity.id
_entity.type
_entity.pdbx_description
1 polymer ?
#
loop_
_entity_poly.entity_id
_entity_poly.type
_entity_poly.pdbx_seq_one_letter_code
_entity_poly.pdbx_strand_id
1 'polypeptide(L)'
;MNIRSSAQTENRPEQREATSNIQATRIPLPAWIRYLLLGFAIVAALGPNGMYLYTLFTDPSANQTAMQNPVALVFMIEAMMLLALFLGYVYFRTRSWLQVLLYLALAFAGSLAFSFPLFMFVQSEPRE
;
A
#
# COMPACT_ATOMS: atom_id res chain seq x y z
N MET A 1 45.46 53.11 7.93
CA MET A 1 45.31 51.75 7.37
C MET A 1 44.43 50.97 8.33
N ASN A 2 43.13 50.86 8.04
CA ASN A 2 42.15 50.26 8.95
C ASN A 2 41.36 49.22 8.16
N ILE A 3 41.57 47.96 8.52
CA ILE A 3 40.91 46.78 7.95
C ILE A 3 39.57 46.65 8.67
N ARG A 4 38.45 46.85 7.96
CA ARG A 4 37.13 46.40 8.43
C ARG A 4 36.54 45.44 7.42
N SER A 5 36.60 44.18 7.84
CA SER A 5 35.79 43.07 7.38
C SER A 5 34.31 43.43 7.42
N SER A 6 33.67 43.42 6.26
CA SER A 6 32.21 43.48 6.13
C SER A 6 31.78 42.66 4.94
N ALA A 7 31.84 41.34 5.14
CA ALA A 7 31.07 40.38 4.36
C ALA A 7 30.48 39.37 5.35
N GLN A 8 29.61 39.88 6.24
CA GLN A 8 28.57 39.06 6.84
C GLN A 8 27.64 38.65 5.69
N THR A 9 27.88 37.45 5.16
CA THR A 9 26.98 36.80 4.23
C THR A 9 25.66 36.57 4.96
N GLU A 10 24.70 37.40 4.56
CA GLU A 10 23.31 37.46 4.94
C GLU A 10 22.68 36.06 4.90
N ASN A 11 22.60 35.39 6.05
CA ASN A 11 21.78 34.21 6.24
C ASN A 11 20.31 34.67 6.21
N ARG A 12 19.72 34.70 5.01
CA ARG A 12 18.31 35.03 4.82
C ARG A 12 17.43 33.97 5.49
N PRO A 13 16.56 34.35 6.45
CA PRO A 13 15.63 33.42 7.10
C PRO A 13 14.57 32.84 6.13
N GLU A 14 14.38 33.45 4.96
CA GLU A 14 13.39 33.03 3.95
C GLU A 14 13.69 31.67 3.30
N GLN A 15 14.93 31.16 3.38
CA GLN A 15 15.28 29.86 2.79
C GLN A 15 15.03 28.65 3.70
N ARG A 16 14.64 28.85 4.97
CA ARG A 16 14.37 27.73 5.90
C ARG A 16 12.93 27.22 5.87
N GLU A 17 12.00 27.92 5.23
CA GLU A 17 10.58 27.52 5.21
C GLU A 17 10.17 26.73 3.96
N ALA A 18 10.96 26.77 2.88
CA ALA A 18 10.66 26.02 1.65
C ALA A 18 10.93 24.50 1.75
N THR A 19 11.50 24.03 2.87
CA THR A 19 11.67 22.60 3.19
C THR A 19 10.62 22.09 4.16
N SER A 20 9.57 22.88 4.44
CA SER A 20 8.40 22.43 5.19
C SER A 20 7.56 21.47 4.37
N ASN A 21 7.72 20.18 4.70
CA ASN A 21 6.65 19.19 4.67
C ASN A 21 6.09 18.84 3.28
N ILE A 22 6.79 17.96 2.56
CA ILE A 22 6.07 16.83 1.92
C ILE A 22 5.60 15.90 3.05
N GLN A 23 4.74 16.40 3.93
CA GLN A 23 3.92 15.52 4.76
C GLN A 23 2.99 14.86 3.77
N ALA A 24 3.21 13.58 3.51
CA ALA A 24 2.23 12.75 2.83
C ALA A 24 0.92 12.89 3.63
N THR A 25 0.03 13.76 3.16
CA THR A 25 -1.24 14.04 3.83
C THR A 25 -1.97 12.71 3.91
N ARG A 26 -2.20 12.26 5.15
CA ARG A 26 -2.96 11.04 5.38
C ARG A 26 -4.35 11.24 4.81
N ILE A 27 -5.01 10.13 4.46
CA ILE A 27 -6.34 10.17 3.87
C ILE A 27 -7.33 10.43 5.02
N PRO A 28 -8.03 11.57 5.07
CA PRO A 28 -9.01 11.81 6.12
C PRO A 28 -10.23 10.92 5.87
N LEU A 29 -10.44 9.91 6.72
CA LEU A 29 -11.58 9.00 6.63
C LEU A 29 -12.38 9.02 7.93
N PRO A 30 -13.72 9.01 7.86
CA PRO A 30 -14.57 8.76 9.02
C PRO A 30 -14.17 7.48 9.74
N ALA A 31 -14.21 7.49 11.08
CA ALA A 31 -13.78 6.34 11.89
C ALA A 31 -14.48 5.02 11.51
N TRP A 32 -15.78 5.08 11.21
CA TRP A 32 -16.56 3.90 10.81
C TRP A 32 -16.04 3.27 9.50
N ILE A 33 -15.60 4.07 8.51
CA ILE A 33 -15.01 3.55 7.27
C ILE A 33 -13.70 2.83 7.56
N ARG A 34 -12.89 3.35 8.49
CA ARG A 34 -11.63 2.71 8.87
C ARG A 34 -11.87 1.34 9.49
N TYR A 35 -12.88 1.22 10.36
CA TYR A 35 -13.27 -0.08 10.92
C TYR A 35 -13.83 -1.04 9.86
N LEU A 36 -14.58 -0.53 8.87
CA LEU A 36 -15.01 -1.37 7.74
C LEU A 36 -13.82 -1.85 6.91
N LEU A 37 -12.85 -1.00 6.59
CA LEU A 37 -11.64 -1.38 5.86
C LEU A 37 -10.87 -2.49 6.60
N LEU A 38 -10.72 -2.35 7.93
CA LEU A 38 -10.08 -3.37 8.74
C LEU A 38 -10.91 -4.68 8.77
N GLY A 39 -12.23 -4.58 8.91
CA GLY A 39 -13.13 -5.73 8.84
C GLY A 39 -13.04 -6.47 7.51
N PHE A 40 -13.05 -5.74 6.39
CA PHE A 40 -12.86 -6.31 5.06
C PHE A 40 -11.49 -6.98 4.91
N ALA A 41 -10.42 -6.38 5.42
CA ALA A 41 -9.10 -6.99 5.41
C ALA A 41 -9.11 -8.34 6.14
N ILE A 42 -9.68 -8.39 7.35
CA ILE A 42 -9.75 -9.62 8.15
C ILE A 42 -10.58 -10.69 7.43
N VAL A 43 -11.75 -10.33 6.91
CA VAL A 43 -12.63 -11.25 6.18
C VAL A 43 -11.97 -11.77 4.91
N ALA A 44 -11.28 -10.92 4.14
CA ALA A 44 -10.54 -11.34 2.95
C ALA A 44 -9.39 -12.29 3.31
N ALA A 45 -8.63 -11.97 4.36
CA ALA A 45 -7.52 -12.79 4.84
C ALA A 45 -7.97 -14.19 5.31
N LEU A 46 -9.04 -14.28 6.09
CA LEU A 46 -9.50 -15.55 6.66
C LEU A 46 -10.46 -16.32 5.73
N GLY A 47 -11.26 -15.61 4.95
CA GLY A 47 -12.26 -16.18 4.07
C GLY A 47 -11.64 -16.76 2.79
N PRO A 48 -11.66 -16.03 1.65
CA PRO A 48 -11.18 -16.56 0.38
C PRO A 48 -9.70 -16.96 0.43
N ASN A 49 -8.84 -16.16 1.07
CA ASN A 49 -7.41 -16.45 1.12
C ASN A 49 -7.08 -17.63 2.05
N GLY A 50 -7.69 -17.66 3.23
CA GLY A 50 -7.57 -18.77 4.17
C GLY A 50 -8.06 -20.08 3.56
N MET A 51 -9.19 -20.06 2.85
CA MET A 51 -9.72 -21.22 2.14
C MET A 51 -8.78 -21.68 1.00
N TYR A 52 -8.23 -20.74 0.22
CA TYR A 52 -7.26 -21.06 -0.82
C TYR A 52 -5.99 -21.71 -0.24
N LEU A 53 -5.41 -21.12 0.81
CA LEU A 53 -4.22 -21.66 1.48
C LEU A 53 -4.51 -23.04 2.07
N TYR A 54 -5.63 -23.20 2.78
CA TYR A 54 -6.05 -24.50 3.31
C TYR A 54 -6.10 -25.55 2.20
N THR A 55 -6.79 -25.22 1.10
CA THR A 55 -6.94 -26.13 -0.05
C THR A 55 -5.60 -26.43 -0.71
N LEU A 56 -4.71 -25.45 -0.84
CA LEU A 56 -3.38 -25.63 -1.42
C LEU A 56 -2.56 -26.67 -0.64
N PHE A 57 -2.71 -26.73 0.69
CA PHE A 57 -1.99 -27.69 1.53
C PHE A 57 -2.72 -29.03 1.68
N THR A 58 -4.06 -29.06 1.65
CA THR A 58 -4.84 -30.30 1.85
C THR A 58 -5.18 -31.03 0.56
N ASP A 59 -5.30 -30.30 -0.55
CA ASP A 59 -5.55 -30.84 -1.89
C ASP A 59 -4.78 -30.04 -2.96
N PRO A 60 -3.46 -30.30 -3.09
CA PRO A 60 -2.63 -29.63 -4.10
C PRO A 60 -3.10 -29.89 -5.54
N SER A 61 -3.85 -30.97 -5.78
CA SER A 61 -4.35 -31.33 -7.12
C SER A 61 -5.42 -30.35 -7.62
N ALA A 62 -6.21 -29.78 -6.70
CA ALA A 62 -7.20 -28.75 -7.03
C ALA A 62 -6.56 -27.51 -7.69
N ASN A 63 -5.34 -27.14 -7.28
CA ASN A 63 -4.62 -26.04 -7.93
C ASN A 63 -4.25 -26.38 -9.38
N GLN A 64 -3.86 -27.63 -9.66
CA GLN A 64 -3.60 -28.08 -11.02
C GLN A 64 -4.86 -28.05 -11.89
N THR A 65 -6.01 -28.45 -11.34
CA THR A 65 -7.30 -28.32 -12.02
C THR A 65 -7.66 -26.85 -12.31
N ALA A 66 -7.40 -25.94 -11.36
CA ALA A 66 -7.61 -24.51 -11.56
C ALA A 66 -6.73 -23.96 -12.70
N MET A 67 -5.46 -24.37 -12.79
CA MET A 67 -4.54 -23.95 -13.87
C MET A 67 -4.97 -24.44 -15.25
N GLN A 68 -5.77 -25.51 -15.34
CA GLN A 68 -6.31 -26.01 -16.61
C GLN A 68 -7.64 -25.36 -16.98
N ASN A 69 -8.25 -24.60 -16.07
CA ASN A 69 -9.52 -23.93 -16.32
C ASN A 69 -9.29 -22.53 -16.94
N PRO A 70 -9.71 -22.29 -18.19
CA PRO A 70 -9.47 -21.02 -18.88
C PRO A 70 -10.14 -19.83 -18.19
N VAL A 71 -11.29 -20.04 -17.54
CA VAL A 71 -12.00 -18.98 -16.79
C VAL A 71 -11.20 -18.59 -15.55
N ALA A 72 -10.66 -19.57 -14.82
CA ALA A 72 -9.81 -19.31 -13.67
C ALA A 72 -8.54 -18.53 -14.06
N LEU A 73 -7.92 -18.89 -15.19
CA LEU A 73 -6.76 -18.18 -15.73
C LEU A 73 -7.08 -16.71 -16.06
N VAL A 74 -8.23 -16.41 -16.66
CA VAL A 74 -8.65 -15.03 -16.93
C VAL A 74 -8.76 -14.22 -15.63
N PHE A 75 -9.39 -14.78 -14.59
CA PHE A 75 -9.47 -14.11 -13.28
C PHE A 75 -8.09 -13.93 -12.62
N MET A 76 -7.19 -14.90 -12.75
CA MET A 76 -5.82 -14.75 -12.26
C MET A 76 -5.06 -13.63 -12.98
N ILE A 77 -5.18 -13.55 -14.31
CA ILE A 77 -4.57 -12.48 -15.09
C ILE A 77 -5.13 -11.12 -14.65
N GLU A 78 -6.46 -11.00 -14.52
CA GLU A 78 -7.12 -9.80 -14.02
C GLU A 78 -6.60 -9.40 -12.63
N ALA A 79 -6.50 -10.37 -11.71
CA ALA A 79 -5.94 -10.14 -10.38
C ALA A 79 -4.48 -9.67 -10.43
N MET A 80 -3.64 -10.21 -11.32
CA MET A 80 -2.26 -9.76 -11.51
C MET A 80 -2.18 -8.35 -12.11
N MET A 81 -3.09 -7.99 -13.02
CA MET A 81 -3.18 -6.63 -13.55
C MET A 81 -3.57 -5.62 -12.47
N LEU A 82 -4.59 -5.96 -11.66
CA LEU A 82 -4.99 -5.15 -10.51
C LEU A 82 -3.86 -5.04 -9.47
N LEU A 83 -3.04 -6.09 -9.33
CA LEU A 83 -1.88 -6.08 -8.42
C LEU A 83 -0.83 -5.09 -8.92
N ALA A 84 -0.50 -5.13 -10.20
CA ALA A 84 0.42 -4.18 -10.80
C ALA A 84 -0.08 -2.72 -10.65
N LEU A 85 -1.38 -2.47 -10.89
CA LEU A 85 -1.97 -1.14 -10.72
C LEU A 85 -1.93 -0.67 -9.26
N PHE A 86 -2.26 -1.55 -8.31
CA PHE A 86 -2.19 -1.25 -6.89
C PHE A 86 -0.76 -0.92 -6.45
N LEU A 87 0.24 -1.71 -6.86
CA LEU A 87 1.64 -1.46 -6.52
C LEU A 87 2.16 -0.17 -7.16
N GLY A 88 1.72 0.13 -8.39
CA GLY A 88 1.97 1.42 -9.04
C GLY A 88 1.40 2.57 -8.19
N TYR A 89 0.17 2.45 -7.72
CA TYR A 89 -0.45 3.42 -6.82
C TYR A 89 0.33 3.58 -5.50
N VAL A 90 0.72 2.48 -4.86
CA VAL A 90 1.55 2.49 -3.65
C VAL A 90 2.86 3.25 -3.91
N TYR A 91 3.55 2.96 -5.03
CA TYR A 91 4.78 3.65 -5.40
C TYR A 91 4.56 5.14 -5.61
N PHE A 92 3.54 5.55 -6.36
CA PHE A 92 3.29 6.97 -6.63
C PHE A 92 2.90 7.74 -5.37
N ARG A 93 2.13 7.12 -4.46
CA ARG A 93 1.70 7.72 -3.19
C ARG A 93 2.85 7.87 -2.20
N THR A 94 3.69 6.85 -2.09
CA THR A 94 4.66 6.72 -0.97
C THR A 94 6.08 7.05 -1.40
N ARG A 95 6.34 7.05 -2.71
CA ARG A 95 7.67 7.17 -3.34
C ARG A 95 8.70 6.21 -2.73
N SER A 96 8.25 5.07 -2.22
CA SER A 96 9.07 4.11 -1.47
C SER A 96 8.97 2.71 -2.06
N TRP A 97 10.08 2.22 -2.64
CA TRP A 97 10.19 0.83 -3.10
C TRP A 97 10.06 -0.18 -1.96
N LEU A 98 10.49 0.19 -0.75
CA LEU A 98 10.32 -0.68 0.42
C LEU A 98 8.82 -0.92 0.71
N GLN A 99 7.99 0.13 0.65
CA GLN A 99 6.54 -0.04 0.82
C GLN A 99 5.95 -0.90 -0.29
N VAL A 100 6.36 -0.69 -1.55
CA VAL A 100 5.92 -1.53 -2.67
C VAL A 100 6.25 -3.01 -2.41
N LEU A 101 7.48 -3.32 -1.98
CA LEU A 101 7.89 -4.70 -1.68
C LEU A 101 7.11 -5.29 -0.50
N LEU A 102 6.87 -4.51 0.55
CA LEU A 102 6.04 -4.95 1.68
C LEU A 102 4.62 -5.28 1.24
N TYR A 103 3.97 -4.40 0.46
CA TYR A 103 2.61 -4.64 -0.02
C TYR A 103 2.52 -5.71 -1.11
N LEU A 104 3.59 -5.94 -1.88
CA LEU A 104 3.72 -7.08 -2.77
C LEU A 104 3.74 -8.39 -1.98
N ALA A 105 4.62 -8.49 -0.97
CA ALA A 105 4.69 -9.68 -0.10
C ALA A 105 3.34 -9.91 0.61
N LEU A 106 2.69 -8.84 1.05
CA LEU A 106 1.39 -8.92 1.72
C LEU A 106 0.26 -9.35 0.78
N ALA A 107 0.29 -8.90 -0.48
CA ALA A 107 -0.65 -9.35 -1.51
C ALA A 107 -0.44 -10.83 -1.87
N PHE A 108 0.78 -11.36 -1.82
CA PHE A 108 1.00 -12.80 -1.98
C PHE A 108 0.58 -13.62 -0.74
N ALA A 109 0.77 -13.06 0.45
CA ALA A 109 0.41 -13.74 1.70
C ALA A 109 -1.12 -13.81 1.91
N GLY A 110 -1.83 -12.74 1.57
CA GLY A 110 -3.28 -12.68 1.63
C GLY A 110 -3.87 -12.69 0.23
N SER A 111 -3.97 -11.51 -0.37
CA SER A 111 -4.39 -11.23 -1.75
C SER A 111 -4.52 -9.72 -1.85
N LEU A 112 -4.87 -9.19 -3.01
CA LEU A 112 -5.27 -7.80 -3.15
C LEU A 112 -6.46 -7.40 -2.27
N ALA A 113 -7.44 -8.29 -2.13
CA ALA A 113 -8.63 -8.05 -1.32
C ALA A 113 -8.29 -7.86 0.17
N PHE A 114 -7.14 -8.36 0.61
CA PHE A 114 -6.57 -8.11 1.94
C PHE A 114 -5.64 -6.89 1.96
N SER A 115 -4.67 -6.83 1.06
CA SER A 115 -3.58 -5.84 1.11
C SER A 115 -4.09 -4.42 0.87
N PHE A 116 -5.09 -4.24 -0.01
CA PHE A 116 -5.61 -2.92 -0.35
C PHE A 116 -6.39 -2.26 0.81
N PRO A 117 -7.39 -2.90 1.45
CA PRO A 117 -8.08 -2.28 2.57
C PRO A 117 -7.13 -1.99 3.75
N LEU A 118 -6.16 -2.87 4.00
CA LEU A 118 -5.16 -2.64 5.03
C LEU A 118 -4.25 -1.44 4.69
N PHE A 119 -3.80 -1.32 3.45
CA PHE A 119 -3.06 -0.13 2.99
C PHE A 119 -3.86 1.15 3.26
N MET A 120 -5.13 1.18 2.87
CA MET A 120 -6.01 2.34 3.06
C MET A 120 -6.24 2.66 4.55
N PHE A 121 -6.37 1.63 5.39
CA PHE A 121 -6.49 1.79 6.83
C PHE A 121 -5.23 2.43 7.46
N VAL A 122 -4.04 1.95 7.06
CA VAL A 122 -2.75 2.45 7.56
C VAL A 122 -2.48 3.89 7.09
N GLN A 123 -2.83 4.20 5.84
CA GLN A 123 -2.61 5.53 5.24
C GLN A 123 -3.71 6.55 5.57
N SER A 124 -4.72 6.17 6.35
CA SER A 124 -5.79 7.07 6.78
C SER A 124 -5.64 7.58 8.21
N GLU A 125 -6.29 8.70 8.47
CA GLU A 125 -6.47 9.29 9.80
C GLU A 125 -7.97 9.49 10.08
N PRO A 126 -8.39 9.41 11.36
CA PRO A 126 -9.79 9.66 11.70
C PRO A 126 -10.11 11.13 11.44
N ARG A 127 -11.18 11.37 10.68
CA ARG A 127 -11.80 12.69 10.58
C ARG A 127 -12.78 12.84 11.74
N GLU A 128 -12.62 13.91 12.53
CA GLU A 128 -13.57 14.34 13.58
C GLU A 128 -14.93 14.72 12.97
#